data_AF-A0A957Q8Y9-F1
#
_entry.id   AF-A0A957Q8Y9-F1
#
_cell.length_a   1.000
_cell.length_b   1.000
_cell.length_c   1.000
_cell.angle_alpha   90.00
_cell.angle_beta   90.00
_cell.angle_gamma   90.00
#
_symmetry.space_group_name_H-M   'P 1'
#
loop_
_entity.id
_entity.type
_entity.pdbx_description
1 polymer ?
#
loop_
_entity_poly.entity_id
_entity_poly.type
_entity_poly.pdbx_seq_one_letter_code
_entity_poly.pdbx_strand_id
1 'polypeptide(L)'
;MIIDKSVAADFRSLIEETWGQFFGVFGPRADCFGDVHIKVDYDLTDRAMYDPRTATITVRVPERASILKGALVHEWAHHVEFQCDAHTELREAFLAAQGMPANTPWRSAGGSVDVLSSDWAKIPSEQYAETTIVLVLGKRPVETSAPITEDGVNVIRAWAQK
;
A
#
# COMPACT_ATOMS: atom_id res chain seq x y z
N MET A 1 -7.82 -10.63 8.10
CA MET A 1 -7.68 -9.26 8.67
C MET A 1 -8.08 -9.29 10.13
N ILE A 2 -7.22 -8.75 11.01
CA ILE A 2 -7.36 -8.77 12.46
C ILE A 2 -7.23 -7.33 12.98
N ILE A 3 -8.31 -6.78 13.56
CA ILE A 3 -8.37 -5.40 14.04
C ILE A 3 -8.21 -5.37 15.56
N ASP A 4 -7.17 -4.67 16.05
CA ASP A 4 -6.89 -4.53 17.48
C ASP A 4 -8.00 -3.75 18.22
N LYS A 5 -8.09 -3.98 19.54
CA LYS A 5 -9.03 -3.29 20.43
C LYS A 5 -8.77 -1.78 20.54
N SER A 6 -7.60 -1.29 20.14
CA SER A 6 -7.27 0.13 20.13
C SER A 6 -8.09 0.92 19.09
N VAL A 7 -8.67 0.24 18.10
CA VAL A 7 -9.43 0.86 17.00
C VAL A 7 -10.86 1.19 17.45
N ALA A 8 -11.22 2.48 17.39
CA ALA A 8 -12.56 2.96 17.66
C ALA A 8 -13.59 2.45 16.62
N ALA A 9 -14.87 2.40 17.00
CA ALA A 9 -15.92 1.75 16.21
C ALA A 9 -16.17 2.42 14.83
N ASP A 10 -16.09 3.75 14.78
CA ASP A 10 -16.19 4.53 13.55
C ASP A 10 -15.03 4.23 12.60
N PHE A 11 -13.80 4.18 13.11
CA PHE A 11 -12.64 3.83 12.30
C PHE A 11 -12.65 2.35 11.88
N ARG A 12 -13.13 1.43 12.73
CA ARG A 12 -13.37 0.02 12.34
C ARG A 12 -14.28 -0.09 11.13
N SER A 13 -15.38 0.66 11.11
CA SER A 13 -16.33 0.66 10.01
C SER A 13 -15.67 1.14 8.70
N LEU A 14 -14.81 2.16 8.80
CA LEU A 14 -14.03 2.66 7.67
C LEU A 14 -13.01 1.62 7.15
N ILE A 15 -12.32 0.92 8.05
CA ILE A 15 -11.38 -0.14 7.71
C ILE A 15 -12.10 -1.25 6.94
N GLU A 16 -13.23 -1.73 7.45
CA GLU A 16 -13.99 -2.83 6.83
C GLU A 16 -14.53 -2.43 5.45
N GLU A 17 -15.05 -1.21 5.29
CA GLU A 17 -15.49 -0.68 4.00
C GLU A 17 -14.33 -0.62 2.99
N THR A 18 -13.19 -0.08 3.41
CA THR A 18 -12.01 0.09 2.55
C THR A 18 -11.37 -1.25 2.20
N TRP A 19 -11.36 -2.19 3.15
CA TRP A 19 -10.92 -3.56 2.92
C TRP A 19 -11.77 -4.26 1.88
N GLY A 20 -13.09 -4.07 1.90
CA GLY A 20 -13.99 -4.59 0.85
C GLY A 20 -13.61 -4.09 -0.55
N GLN A 21 -13.24 -2.82 -0.68
CA GLN A 21 -12.78 -2.24 -1.95
C GLN A 21 -11.43 -2.83 -2.38
N PHE A 22 -10.47 -2.92 -1.45
CA PHE A 22 -9.15 -3.51 -1.71
C PHE A 22 -9.26 -4.98 -2.11
N PHE A 23 -10.05 -5.76 -1.37
CA PHE A 23 -10.29 -7.17 -1.63
C PHE A 23 -11.06 -7.42 -2.93
N GLY A 24 -11.88 -6.47 -3.38
CA GLY A 24 -12.47 -6.50 -4.73
C GLY A 24 -11.42 -6.50 -5.85
N VAL A 25 -10.23 -5.95 -5.62
CA VAL A 25 -9.11 -5.92 -6.57
C VAL A 25 -8.17 -7.10 -6.38
N PHE A 26 -7.73 -7.36 -5.14
CA PHE A 26 -6.69 -8.34 -4.82
C PHE A 26 -7.22 -9.68 -4.30
N GLY A 27 -8.54 -9.85 -4.22
CA GLY A 27 -9.18 -11.10 -3.78
C GLY A 27 -8.69 -12.36 -4.50
N PRO A 28 -8.42 -12.36 -5.83
CA PRO A 28 -7.84 -13.51 -6.51
C PRO A 28 -6.45 -13.94 -5.97
N ARG A 29 -5.72 -13.02 -5.34
CA ARG A 29 -4.40 -13.26 -4.71
C ARG A 29 -4.49 -13.51 -3.20
N ALA A 30 -5.69 -13.62 -2.61
CA ALA A 30 -5.87 -13.71 -1.15
C ALA A 30 -5.06 -14.84 -0.49
N ASP A 31 -4.87 -15.95 -1.20
CA ASP A 31 -4.17 -17.12 -0.69
C ASP A 31 -2.66 -16.88 -0.43
N CYS A 32 -2.06 -15.83 -1.01
CA CYS A 32 -0.63 -15.58 -0.88
C CYS A 32 -0.23 -14.50 0.12
N PHE A 33 -1.14 -13.64 0.60
CA PHE A 33 -0.73 -12.57 1.54
C PHE A 33 -1.20 -12.77 2.99
N GLY A 34 -2.11 -13.72 3.24
CA GLY A 34 -2.48 -14.12 4.61
C GLY A 34 -3.17 -13.02 5.42
N ASP A 35 -2.98 -13.06 6.73
CA ASP A 35 -3.60 -12.11 7.65
C ASP A 35 -2.80 -10.82 7.81
N VAL A 36 -3.51 -9.69 7.77
CA VAL A 36 -3.00 -8.38 8.18
C VAL A 36 -3.59 -7.96 9.52
N HIS A 37 -2.74 -7.44 10.40
CA HIS A 37 -3.12 -6.85 11.68
C HIS A 37 -3.22 -5.34 11.56
N ILE A 38 -4.20 -4.72 12.21
CA ILE A 38 -4.38 -3.27 12.20
C ILE A 38 -4.51 -2.75 13.63
N LYS A 39 -3.70 -1.76 13.97
CA LYS A 39 -3.77 -1.00 15.22
C LYS A 39 -3.66 0.50 14.96
N VAL A 40 -3.89 1.29 16.00
CA VAL A 40 -3.73 2.75 15.95
C VAL A 40 -2.65 3.23 16.90
N ASP A 41 -2.09 4.39 16.56
CA ASP A 41 -1.16 5.15 17.39
C ASP A 41 -1.50 6.64 17.25
N TYR A 42 -1.28 7.43 18.30
CA TYR A 42 -1.52 8.88 18.29
C TYR A 42 -0.24 9.66 17.96
N ASP A 43 0.93 9.06 18.20
CA ASP A 43 2.23 9.74 18.16
C ASP A 43 3.08 9.28 16.96
N LEU A 44 2.50 8.50 16.04
CA LEU A 44 3.19 8.06 14.83
C LEU A 44 3.62 9.28 13.99
N THR A 45 4.87 9.29 13.53
CA THR A 45 5.39 10.42 12.73
C THR A 45 4.70 10.49 11.36
N ASP A 46 4.54 9.33 10.72
CA ASP A 46 3.83 9.18 9.46
C ASP A 46 2.33 8.94 9.64
N ARG A 47 1.58 8.92 8.54
CA ARG A 47 0.13 8.67 8.56
C ARG A 47 -0.21 7.22 8.88
N ALA A 48 0.63 6.31 8.40
CA ALA A 48 0.58 4.90 8.73
C ALA A 48 1.97 4.30 8.48
N MET A 49 2.15 3.07 8.93
CA MET A 49 3.37 2.28 8.72
C MET A 49 3.03 0.80 8.78
N TYR A 50 3.59 0.03 7.85
CA TYR A 50 3.57 -1.43 7.86
C TYR A 50 4.87 -2.03 8.44
N ASP A 51 4.74 -2.92 9.44
CA ASP A 51 5.85 -3.76 9.92
C ASP A 51 5.73 -5.18 9.30
N PRO A 52 6.64 -5.57 8.39
CA PRO A 52 6.58 -6.88 7.73
C PRO A 52 6.85 -8.06 8.67
N ARG A 53 7.51 -7.85 9.82
CA ARG A 53 7.82 -8.94 10.77
C ARG A 53 6.59 -9.40 11.53
N THR A 54 5.61 -8.52 11.68
CA THR A 54 4.38 -8.78 12.46
C THR A 54 3.13 -8.64 11.60
N ALA A 55 3.29 -8.43 10.27
CA ALA A 55 2.20 -8.13 9.34
C ALA A 55 1.23 -7.06 9.88
N THR A 56 1.76 -6.05 10.56
CA THR A 56 0.96 -5.06 11.30
C THR A 56 1.01 -3.71 10.63
N ILE A 57 -0.16 -3.15 10.35
CA ILE A 57 -0.35 -1.76 9.98
C ILE A 57 -0.67 -0.96 11.23
N THR A 58 0.13 0.06 11.49
CA THR A 58 -0.13 1.06 12.54
C THR A 58 -0.61 2.34 11.86
N VAL A 59 -1.81 2.81 12.19
CA VAL A 59 -2.39 4.02 11.58
C VAL A 59 -2.43 5.15 12.60
N ARG A 60 -2.01 6.34 12.19
CA ARG A 60 -2.09 7.53 13.02
C ARG A 60 -3.52 8.04 13.11
N VAL A 61 -3.97 8.31 14.33
CA VAL A 61 -5.29 8.91 14.60
C VAL A 61 -5.17 10.09 15.57
N PRO A 62 -6.11 11.06 15.55
CA PRO A 62 -7.22 11.20 14.61
C PRO A 62 -6.77 11.71 13.23
N GLU A 63 -7.54 11.41 12.18
CA GLU A 63 -7.32 11.97 10.83
C GLU A 63 -8.60 11.92 9.98
N ARG A 64 -8.66 12.65 8.86
CA ARG A 64 -9.82 12.63 7.95
C ARG A 64 -9.99 11.25 7.30
N ALA A 65 -11.26 10.82 7.15
CA ALA A 65 -11.60 9.53 6.54
C ALA A 65 -10.91 9.30 5.18
N SER A 66 -10.86 10.30 4.31
CA SER A 66 -10.21 10.17 3.00
C SER A 66 -8.70 9.89 3.11
N ILE A 67 -8.02 10.50 4.08
CA ILE A 67 -6.60 10.27 4.34
C ILE A 67 -6.40 8.87 4.92
N LEU A 68 -7.25 8.46 5.87
CA LEU A 68 -7.21 7.12 6.45
C LEU A 68 -7.40 6.03 5.39
N LYS A 69 -8.36 6.20 4.45
CA LYS A 69 -8.55 5.27 3.33
C LYS A 69 -7.29 5.13 2.47
N GLY A 70 -6.68 6.26 2.10
CA GLY A 70 -5.44 6.27 1.32
C GLY A 70 -4.29 5.57 2.04
N ALA A 71 -4.10 5.88 3.33
CA ALA A 71 -3.07 5.26 4.15
C ALA A 71 -3.28 3.75 4.32
N LEU A 72 -4.51 3.29 4.56
CA LEU A 72 -4.82 1.85 4.63
C LEU A 72 -4.48 1.13 3.34
N VAL A 73 -4.91 1.66 2.18
CA VAL A 73 -4.63 1.04 0.88
C VAL A 73 -3.13 1.02 0.57
N HIS A 74 -2.41 2.10 0.90
CA HIS A 74 -0.96 2.19 0.77
C HIS A 74 -0.27 1.06 1.54
N GLU A 75 -0.55 0.95 2.85
CA GLU A 75 0.09 -0.05 3.69
C GLU A 75 -0.36 -1.49 3.38
N TRP A 76 -1.60 -1.69 2.92
CA TRP A 76 -2.04 -3.00 2.42
C TRP A 76 -1.31 -3.40 1.14
N ALA A 77 -0.94 -2.46 0.27
CA ALA A 77 -0.11 -2.76 -0.88
C ALA A 77 1.25 -3.32 -0.43
N HIS A 78 1.90 -2.71 0.57
CA HIS A 78 3.11 -3.26 1.16
C HIS A 78 2.88 -4.61 1.85
N HIS A 79 1.73 -4.81 2.50
CA HIS A 79 1.40 -6.12 3.03
C HIS A 79 1.40 -7.21 1.95
N VAL A 80 0.72 -6.97 0.82
CA VAL A 80 0.74 -7.89 -0.33
C VAL A 80 2.18 -8.08 -0.84
N GLU A 81 2.93 -7.00 -1.00
CA GLU A 81 4.30 -7.00 -1.50
C GLU A 81 5.29 -7.81 -0.65
N PHE A 82 5.09 -7.83 0.67
CA PHE A 82 5.95 -8.56 1.61
C PHE A 82 5.49 -9.99 1.87
N GLN A 83 4.19 -10.27 1.84
CA GLN A 83 3.66 -11.59 2.19
C GLN A 83 3.45 -12.50 0.97
N CYS A 84 3.17 -11.92 -0.21
CA CYS A 84 2.91 -12.69 -1.43
C CYS A 84 4.18 -12.86 -2.27
N ASP A 85 4.78 -14.06 -2.28
CA ASP A 85 5.97 -14.37 -3.09
C ASP A 85 5.75 -14.09 -4.60
N ALA A 86 4.55 -14.36 -5.10
CA ALA A 86 4.15 -14.11 -6.49
C ALA A 86 4.14 -12.61 -6.86
N HIS A 87 4.22 -11.70 -5.88
CA HIS A 87 4.38 -10.27 -6.15
C HIS A 87 5.68 -9.97 -6.90
N THR A 88 6.72 -10.81 -6.78
CA THR A 88 7.96 -10.63 -7.53
C THR A 88 7.74 -10.64 -9.05
N GLU A 89 6.72 -11.35 -9.55
CA GLU A 89 6.34 -11.44 -10.97
C GLU A 89 5.87 -10.10 -11.57
N LEU A 90 5.34 -9.20 -10.74
CA LEU A 90 4.86 -7.88 -11.15
C LEU A 90 6.02 -6.92 -11.48
N ARG A 91 7.14 -7.05 -10.76
CA ARG A 91 8.11 -5.96 -10.57
C ARG A 91 8.72 -5.47 -11.89
N GLU A 92 9.16 -6.37 -12.75
CA GLU A 92 9.78 -6.02 -14.04
C GLU A 92 8.82 -5.23 -14.94
N ALA A 93 7.58 -5.72 -15.08
CA ALA A 93 6.55 -5.05 -15.87
C ALA A 93 6.18 -3.68 -15.28
N PHE A 94 6.13 -3.58 -13.94
CA PHE A 94 5.82 -2.31 -13.27
C PHE A 94 6.94 -1.28 -13.44
N LEU A 95 8.21 -1.70 -13.31
CA LEU A 95 9.36 -0.83 -13.59
C LEU A 95 9.31 -0.29 -15.02
N ALA A 96 9.04 -1.16 -16.00
CA ALA A 96 8.92 -0.75 -17.39
C ALA A 96 7.76 0.26 -17.59
N ALA A 97 6.60 0.01 -16.97
CA ALA A 97 5.44 0.91 -17.04
C ALA A 97 5.65 2.26 -16.33
N GLN A 98 6.60 2.33 -15.39
CA GLN A 98 7.04 3.57 -14.73
C GLN A 98 8.24 4.22 -15.44
N GLY A 99 8.70 3.67 -16.57
CA GLY A 99 9.86 4.17 -17.32
C GLY A 99 11.19 4.03 -16.56
N MET A 100 11.26 3.09 -15.61
CA MET A 100 12.45 2.85 -14.80
C MET A 100 13.39 1.83 -15.44
N PRO A 101 14.71 1.95 -15.22
CA PRO A 101 15.67 0.89 -15.58
C PRO A 101 15.28 -0.45 -14.96
N ALA A 102 15.41 -1.55 -15.71
CA ALA A 102 15.05 -2.89 -15.26
C ALA A 102 15.82 -3.37 -14.00
N ASN A 103 17.02 -2.81 -13.77
CA ASN A 103 17.84 -3.09 -12.60
C ASN A 103 17.61 -2.13 -11.44
N THR A 104 16.57 -1.28 -11.50
CA THR A 104 16.22 -0.37 -10.40
C THR A 104 15.88 -1.19 -9.16
N PRO A 105 16.56 -0.98 -8.02
CA PRO A 105 16.23 -1.68 -6.79
C PRO A 105 14.78 -1.42 -6.40
N TRP A 106 14.01 -2.49 -6.15
CA TRP A 106 12.60 -2.38 -5.79
C TRP A 106 12.39 -1.57 -4.50
N ARG A 107 13.30 -1.73 -3.53
CA ARG A 107 13.37 -0.99 -2.26
C ARG A 107 14.75 -0.37 -2.11
N SER A 108 14.85 0.68 -1.29
CA SER A 108 16.13 1.29 -0.91
C SER A 108 17.01 0.31 -0.13
N ALA A 109 18.33 0.38 -0.36
CA ALA A 109 19.32 -0.57 0.18
C ALA A 109 19.50 -0.55 1.72
N GLY A 110 18.71 0.24 2.47
CA GLY A 110 18.88 0.42 3.92
C GLY A 110 17.62 0.31 4.79
N GLY A 111 16.43 0.13 4.21
CA GLY A 111 15.16 0.14 4.96
C GLY A 111 14.77 1.55 5.47
N SER A 112 13.50 1.92 5.26
CA SER A 112 12.88 3.24 5.53
C SER A 112 13.67 4.46 5.02
N VAL A 113 13.21 5.03 3.91
CA VAL A 113 13.60 6.37 3.48
C VAL A 113 12.54 7.33 4.00
N ASP A 114 12.94 8.51 4.49
CA ASP A 114 12.02 9.57 4.88
C ASP A 114 11.02 9.84 3.74
N VAL A 115 9.72 9.68 4.03
CA VAL A 115 8.58 9.84 3.10
C VAL A 115 8.54 11.25 2.50
N LEU A 116 9.13 12.24 3.19
CA LEU A 116 9.21 13.62 2.71
C LEU A 116 10.45 13.90 1.85
N SER A 117 11.40 12.97 1.76
CA SER A 117 12.54 13.14 0.87
C SER A 117 12.12 12.96 -0.59
N SER A 118 12.67 13.78 -1.49
CA SER A 118 12.47 13.62 -2.94
C SER A 118 12.94 12.26 -3.49
N ASP A 119 13.62 11.47 -2.67
CA ASP A 119 14.12 10.15 -3.02
C ASP A 119 13.12 9.04 -2.69
N TRP A 120 12.19 9.25 -1.75
CA TRP A 120 11.08 8.32 -1.48
C TRP A 120 10.21 8.09 -2.72
N ALA A 121 9.83 9.17 -3.39
CA ALA A 121 9.00 9.11 -4.60
C ALA A 121 9.67 8.40 -5.78
N LYS A 122 10.99 8.15 -5.73
CA LYS A 122 11.73 7.40 -6.76
C LYS A 122 11.79 5.90 -6.46
N ILE A 123 11.37 5.47 -5.29
CA ILE A 123 11.40 4.06 -4.88
C ILE A 123 10.24 3.33 -5.58
N PRO A 124 10.52 2.25 -6.35
CA PRO A 124 9.46 1.50 -7.06
C PRO A 124 8.37 0.96 -6.14
N SER A 125 8.75 0.45 -4.96
CA SER A 125 7.83 -0.03 -3.92
C SER A 125 6.80 1.02 -3.50
N GLU A 126 7.22 2.28 -3.36
CA GLU A 126 6.37 3.39 -2.93
C GLU A 126 5.44 3.84 -4.06
N GLN A 127 5.95 3.89 -5.29
CA GLN A 127 5.12 4.15 -6.46
C GLN A 127 4.08 3.05 -6.68
N TYR A 128 4.42 1.79 -6.39
CA TYR A 128 3.47 0.69 -6.42
C TYR A 128 2.34 0.89 -5.40
N ALA A 129 2.68 1.25 -4.16
CA ALA A 129 1.68 1.51 -3.13
C ALA A 129 0.78 2.69 -3.50
N GLU A 130 1.34 3.80 -3.98
CA GLU A 130 0.60 4.98 -4.44
C GLU A 130 -0.28 4.68 -5.68
N THR A 131 0.23 3.89 -6.63
CA THR A 131 -0.54 3.45 -7.81
C THR A 131 -1.70 2.54 -7.39
N THR A 132 -1.50 1.72 -6.35
CA THR A 132 -2.55 0.87 -5.79
C THR A 132 -3.69 1.69 -5.17
N ILE A 133 -3.40 2.85 -4.56
CA ILE A 133 -4.43 3.79 -4.09
C ILE A 133 -5.34 4.20 -5.26
N VAL A 134 -4.76 4.55 -6.40
CA VAL A 134 -5.54 4.95 -7.59
C VAL A 134 -6.35 3.79 -8.14
N LEU A 135 -5.78 2.58 -8.17
CA LEU A 135 -6.50 1.39 -8.63
C LEU A 135 -7.72 1.07 -7.76
N VAL A 136 -7.58 1.15 -6.43
CA VAL A 136 -8.63 0.75 -5.47
C VAL A 136 -9.65 1.85 -5.23
N LEU A 137 -9.19 3.10 -5.06
CA LEU A 137 -10.05 4.24 -4.69
C LEU A 137 -10.45 5.13 -5.88
N GLY A 138 -9.90 4.86 -7.08
CA GLY A 138 -10.13 5.62 -8.30
C GLY A 138 -9.40 6.97 -8.37
N LYS A 139 -8.83 7.46 -7.26
CA LYS A 139 -8.03 8.70 -7.18
C LYS A 139 -7.18 8.75 -5.92
N ARG A 140 -6.15 9.60 -5.91
CA ARG A 140 -5.39 9.90 -4.68
C ARG A 140 -6.16 10.84 -3.75
N PRO A 141 -6.32 10.49 -2.46
CA PRO A 141 -6.86 11.41 -1.46
C PRO A 141 -5.89 12.53 -1.08
N VAL A 142 -4.59 12.30 -1.27
CA VAL A 142 -3.50 13.25 -1.01
C VAL A 142 -2.54 13.23 -2.19
N GLU A 143 -2.22 14.39 -2.75
CA GLU A 143 -1.20 14.49 -3.79
C GLU A 143 0.19 14.21 -3.21
N THR A 144 0.95 13.36 -3.90
CA THR A 144 2.34 13.02 -3.60
C THR A 144 3.20 13.27 -4.83
N SER A 145 4.51 13.32 -4.65
CA SER A 145 5.47 13.43 -5.76
C SER A 145 5.72 12.09 -6.47
N ALA A 146 5.14 10.99 -5.99
CA ALA A 146 5.22 9.69 -6.66
C ALA A 146 4.54 9.77 -8.03
N PRO A 147 5.25 9.43 -9.12
CA PRO A 147 4.63 9.35 -10.44
C PRO A 147 3.68 8.16 -10.48
N ILE A 148 2.53 8.38 -11.15
CA ILE A 148 1.52 7.36 -11.40
C ILE A 148 1.22 7.40 -12.89
N THR A 149 1.38 6.26 -13.55
CA THR A 149 1.06 6.09 -14.97
C THR A 149 -0.16 5.18 -15.12
N GLU A 150 -0.95 5.41 -16.18
CA GLU A 150 -2.07 4.52 -16.51
C GLU A 150 -1.58 3.09 -16.78
N ASP A 151 -0.43 2.95 -17.44
CA ASP A 151 0.22 1.66 -17.68
C ASP A 151 0.60 0.97 -16.35
N GLY A 152 1.10 1.71 -15.36
CA GLY A 152 1.39 1.17 -14.04
C GLY A 152 0.14 0.62 -13.35
N VAL A 153 -0.98 1.36 -13.43
CA VAL A 153 -2.28 0.90 -12.92
C VAL A 153 -2.72 -0.38 -13.65
N ASN A 154 -2.56 -0.44 -14.97
CA ASN A 154 -2.93 -1.60 -15.78
C ASN A 154 -2.09 -2.84 -15.45
N VAL A 155 -0.80 -2.67 -15.18
CA VAL A 155 0.10 -3.75 -14.76
C VAL A 155 -0.34 -4.33 -13.41
N ILE A 156 -0.61 -3.49 -12.40
CA ILE A 156 -1.08 -3.96 -11.10
C ILE A 156 -2.43 -4.67 -11.24
N ARG A 157 -3.37 -4.08 -12.00
CA ARG A 157 -4.68 -4.70 -12.24
C ARG A 157 -4.55 -6.07 -12.90
N ALA A 158 -3.74 -6.19 -13.95
CA ALA A 158 -3.54 -7.45 -14.64
C ALA A 158 -2.90 -8.52 -13.75
N TRP A 159 -1.95 -8.14 -12.88
CA TRP A 159 -1.33 -9.06 -11.94
C TRP A 159 -2.28 -9.50 -10.82
N ALA A 160 -3.11 -8.59 -10.29
CA ALA A 160 -4.04 -8.85 -9.19
C ALA A 160 -5.19 -9.80 -9.57
N GLN A 161 -5.43 -9.99 -10.88
CA GLN A 161 -6.51 -10.84 -11.42
C GLN A 161 -6.05 -12.24 -11.85
N LYS A 162 -4.77 -12.58 -11.67
CA LYS A 162 -4.23 -13.93 -11.88
C LYS A 162 -4.37 -14.76 -10.61
#